data_AF-A0A1B6GN90-F1
#
_entry.id   AF-A0A1B6GN90-F1
#
_cell.length_a   1.000
_cell.length_b   1.000
_cell.length_c   1.000
_cell.angle_alpha   90.00
_cell.angle_beta   90.00
_cell.angle_gamma   90.00
#
_symmetry.space_group_name_H-M   'P 1'
#
loop_
_entity.id
_entity.type
_entity.pdbx_description
1 polymer ?
#
loop_
_entity_poly.entity_id
_entity_poly.type
_entity_poly.pdbx_seq_one_letter_code
_entity_poly.pdbx_strand_id
1 'polypeptide(L)'
;IGLGFRTPPPIRLVYPSFDNVEASYDGLMGGGCLLFSKQTYQKQRWLQQYLHQWKSDNRNRTRAMPHIKTYCRMSPDLSELAWFHLTSANLSKAAWGSLTKAGAISILSYEAGVLFLPK
;
A
#
# COMPACT_ATOMS: atom_id res chain seq x y z
N ILE A 1 21.37 25.30 -14.97
CA ILE A 1 20.72 24.73 -13.76
C ILE A 1 20.65 23.22 -13.98
N GLY A 2 21.53 22.46 -13.33
CA GLY A 2 21.70 21.03 -13.61
C GLY A 2 20.45 20.24 -13.24
N LEU A 3 19.85 19.56 -14.23
CA LEU A 3 18.90 18.48 -14.01
C LEU A 3 19.69 17.27 -13.47
N GLY A 4 20.15 17.35 -12.22
CA GLY A 4 20.70 16.18 -11.53
C GLY A 4 19.64 15.09 -11.52
N PHE A 5 20.01 13.88 -11.93
CA PHE A 5 19.15 12.70 -11.84
C PHE A 5 18.70 12.54 -10.39
N ARG A 6 17.48 13.02 -10.08
CA ARG A 6 16.90 12.86 -8.76
C ARG A 6 16.67 11.37 -8.57
N THR A 7 17.35 10.77 -7.60
CA THR A 7 17.05 9.41 -7.17
C THR A 7 15.56 9.34 -6.82
N PRO A 8 14.81 8.35 -7.33
CA PRO A 8 13.42 8.18 -6.96
C PRO A 8 13.27 8.13 -5.43
N PRO A 9 12.22 8.74 -4.86
CA PRO A 9 12.01 8.66 -3.42
C PRO A 9 11.81 7.19 -3.01
N PRO A 10 12.23 6.80 -1.79
CA PRO A 10 12.04 5.44 -1.30
C PRO A 10 10.55 5.12 -1.21
N ILE A 11 10.18 3.89 -1.59
CA ILE A 11 8.81 3.37 -1.51
C ILE A 11 8.75 2.36 -0.37
N ARG A 12 7.75 2.48 0.51
CA ARG A 12 7.48 1.52 1.59
C ARG A 12 6.05 1.03 1.44
N LEU A 13 5.88 -0.27 1.23
CA LEU A 13 4.58 -0.92 1.10
C LEU A 13 4.30 -1.71 2.37
N VAL A 14 3.28 -1.32 3.13
CA VAL A 14 2.86 -2.06 4.32
C VAL A 14 1.84 -3.10 3.91
N TYR A 15 2.14 -4.37 4.14
CA TYR A 15 1.24 -5.49 3.90
C TYR A 15 1.48 -6.57 4.97
N PRO A 16 0.44 -7.17 5.57
CA PRO A 16 0.64 -8.14 6.65
C PRO A 16 1.49 -9.34 6.22
N SER A 17 2.48 -9.70 7.05
CA SER A 17 3.23 -10.94 6.91
C SER A 17 2.41 -12.15 7.38
N PHE A 18 2.93 -13.36 7.15
CA PHE A 18 2.39 -14.58 7.76
C PHE A 18 2.29 -14.43 9.29
N ASP A 19 3.39 -14.03 9.95
CA ASP A 19 3.42 -13.83 11.40
C ASP A 19 2.41 -12.78 11.89
N ASN A 20 2.16 -11.72 11.11
CA ASN A 20 1.14 -10.73 11.45
C ASN A 20 -0.26 -11.35 11.46
N VAL A 21 -0.56 -12.20 10.48
CA VAL A 21 -1.86 -12.88 10.37
C VAL A 21 -2.00 -13.95 11.45
N GLU A 22 -0.98 -14.80 11.63
CA GLU A 22 -0.97 -15.86 12.64
C GLU A 22 -1.15 -15.30 14.06
N ALA A 23 -0.50 -14.19 14.39
CA ALA A 23 -0.61 -13.53 15.70
C ALA A 23 -1.84 -12.59 15.84
N SER A 24 -2.67 -12.47 14.80
CA SER A 24 -3.85 -11.60 14.81
C SER A 24 -4.93 -12.08 15.79
N TYR A 25 -5.99 -11.30 16.00
CA TYR A 25 -7.13 -11.73 16.81
C TYR A 25 -7.87 -12.92 16.19
N ASP A 26 -7.91 -12.98 14.86
CA ASP A 26 -8.62 -14.02 14.10
C ASP A 26 -7.69 -15.18 13.67
N GLY A 27 -6.41 -15.13 14.07
CA GLY A 27 -5.37 -16.05 13.59
C GLY A 27 -5.33 -16.14 12.06
N LEU A 28 -5.13 -17.34 11.53
CA LEU A 28 -5.07 -17.58 10.08
C LEU A 28 -6.36 -17.20 9.33
N MET A 29 -7.52 -17.19 10.01
CA MET A 29 -8.78 -16.76 9.41
C MET A 29 -8.78 -15.26 9.07
N GLY A 30 -8.01 -14.45 9.81
CA GLY A 30 -7.80 -13.02 9.50
C GLY A 30 -7.14 -12.77 8.14
N GLY A 31 -6.51 -13.79 7.56
CA GLY A 31 -5.94 -13.74 6.21
C GLY A 31 -6.97 -13.80 5.09
N GLY A 32 -8.22 -14.18 5.35
CA GLY A 32 -9.24 -14.37 4.31
C GLY A 32 -9.55 -13.12 3.48
N CYS A 33 -9.37 -11.94 4.06
CA CYS A 33 -9.58 -10.65 3.39
C CYS A 33 -8.29 -10.08 2.75
N LEU A 34 -7.15 -10.76 2.90
CA LEU A 34 -5.85 -10.33 2.37
C LEU A 34 -5.58 -11.03 1.04
N LEU A 35 -6.12 -10.46 -0.03
CA LEU A 35 -6.08 -11.06 -1.37
C LEU A 35 -4.75 -10.83 -2.08
N PHE A 36 -3.76 -11.68 -1.81
CA PHE A 36 -2.51 -11.74 -2.58
C PHE A 36 -2.13 -13.19 -2.91
N SER A 37 -2.55 -13.65 -4.09
CA SER A 37 -2.37 -15.05 -4.47
C SER A 37 -0.89 -15.43 -4.66
N LYS A 38 -0.55 -16.69 -4.35
CA LYS A 38 0.78 -17.26 -4.61
C LYS A 38 1.19 -17.13 -6.09
N GLN A 39 0.25 -17.29 -7.01
CA GLN A 39 0.50 -17.16 -8.45
C GLN A 39 0.90 -15.73 -8.84
N THR A 40 0.19 -14.73 -8.31
CA THR A 40 0.54 -13.31 -8.54
C THR A 40 1.90 -13.01 -7.92
N TYR A 41 2.13 -13.43 -6.67
CA TYR A 41 3.39 -13.23 -5.96
C TYR A 41 4.61 -13.81 -6.72
N GLN A 42 4.50 -15.03 -7.22
CA GLN A 42 5.58 -15.69 -7.95
C GLN A 42 6.03 -14.90 -9.20
N LYS A 43 5.13 -14.15 -9.84
CA LYS A 43 5.43 -13.32 -11.01
C LYS A 43 6.13 -12.00 -10.66
N GLN A 44 6.13 -11.60 -9.39
CA GLN A 44 6.64 -10.30 -8.93
C GLN A 44 7.45 -10.40 -7.64
N ARG A 45 8.33 -11.40 -7.53
CA ARG A 45 9.16 -11.61 -6.32
C ARG A 45 9.98 -10.39 -5.93
N TRP A 46 10.37 -9.56 -6.90
CA TRP A 46 11.07 -8.30 -6.70
C TRP A 46 10.31 -7.33 -5.77
N LEU A 47 8.98 -7.46 -5.61
CA LEU A 47 8.18 -6.60 -4.74
C LEU A 47 8.55 -6.75 -3.26
N GLN A 48 9.08 -7.92 -2.87
CA GLN A 48 9.43 -8.24 -1.48
C GLN A 48 10.36 -7.20 -0.85
N GLN A 49 11.29 -6.63 -1.62
CA GLN A 49 12.24 -5.63 -1.11
C GLN A 49 11.57 -4.32 -0.65
N TYR A 50 10.31 -4.10 -1.02
CA TYR A 50 9.52 -2.92 -0.63
C TYR A 50 8.53 -3.22 0.50
N LEU A 51 8.31 -4.50 0.85
CA LEU A 51 7.31 -4.90 1.82
C LEU A 51 7.79 -4.68 3.26
N HIS A 52 6.88 -4.17 4.09
CA HIS A 52 7.07 -3.91 5.50
C HIS A 52 5.90 -4.50 6.28
N GLN A 53 6.17 -4.98 7.50
CA GLN A 53 5.14 -5.59 8.35
C GLN A 53 4.08 -4.58 8.82
N TRP A 54 2.87 -5.09 9.05
CA TRP A 54 1.82 -4.33 9.72
C TRP A 54 2.16 -4.14 11.20
N LYS A 55 2.10 -2.90 11.67
CA LYS A 55 2.35 -2.55 13.08
C LYS A 55 1.57 -1.29 13.46
N SER A 56 0.86 -1.34 14.59
CA SER A 56 0.01 -0.25 15.09
C SER A 56 -0.10 -0.28 16.62
N ASP A 57 1.04 -0.35 17.31
CA ASP A 57 1.10 -0.49 18.77
C ASP A 57 0.47 0.71 19.48
N ASN A 58 0.81 1.93 19.05
CA ASN A 58 0.29 3.18 19.64
C ASN A 58 -1.24 3.32 19.55
N ARG A 59 -1.90 2.50 18.72
CA ARG A 59 -3.36 2.47 18.55
C ARG A 59 -3.97 1.15 19.00
N ASN A 60 -3.18 0.26 19.61
CA ASN A 60 -3.55 -1.10 20.03
C ASN A 60 -4.19 -1.93 18.91
N ARG A 61 -3.71 -1.76 17.67
CA ARG A 61 -4.26 -2.40 16.46
C ARG A 61 -3.30 -3.33 15.73
N THR A 62 -2.11 -3.60 16.27
CA THR A 62 -1.14 -4.52 15.64
C THR A 62 -1.74 -5.91 15.37
N ARG A 63 -2.59 -6.41 16.26
CA ARG A 63 -3.29 -7.70 16.11
C ARG A 63 -4.60 -7.62 15.31
N ALA A 64 -5.05 -6.43 14.94
CA ALA A 64 -6.22 -6.23 14.08
C ALA A 64 -5.74 -6.08 12.62
N MET A 65 -6.05 -7.05 11.76
CA MET A 65 -5.57 -7.02 10.37
C MET A 65 -6.14 -5.83 9.58
N PRO A 66 -5.29 -5.10 8.83
CA PRO A 66 -5.72 -3.93 8.11
C PRO A 66 -6.57 -4.32 6.89
N HIS A 67 -7.82 -3.86 6.86
CA HIS A 67 -8.61 -3.77 5.62
C HIS A 67 -8.70 -2.33 5.09
N ILE A 68 -8.04 -1.38 5.77
CA ILE A 68 -7.89 0.02 5.36
C ILE A 68 -6.80 0.16 4.29
N LYS A 69 -6.98 1.06 3.31
CA LYS A 69 -5.96 1.37 2.30
C LYS A 69 -5.59 2.84 2.40
N THR A 70 -4.32 3.11 2.63
CA THR A 70 -3.80 4.46 2.84
C THR A 70 -2.55 4.68 2.02
N TYR A 71 -2.44 5.86 1.42
CA TYR A 71 -1.25 6.31 0.71
C TYR A 71 -0.85 7.65 1.32
N CYS A 72 0.43 7.88 1.52
CA CYS A 72 0.90 9.15 2.07
C CYS A 72 2.33 9.46 1.60
N ARG A 73 2.74 10.71 1.77
CA ARG A 73 4.13 11.11 1.61
C ARG A 73 4.66 11.65 2.93
N MET A 74 5.54 10.87 3.56
CA MET A 74 6.19 11.22 4.82
C MET A 74 7.48 12.02 4.59
N SER A 75 7.81 12.91 5.53
CA SER A 75 9.13 13.51 5.67
C SER A 75 10.20 12.45 5.99
N PRO A 76 11.49 12.70 5.70
CA PRO A 76 12.56 11.72 5.95
C PRO A 76 12.69 11.25 7.40
N ASP A 77 12.39 12.13 8.36
CA ASP A 77 12.38 11.89 9.81
C ASP A 77 11.04 11.33 10.33
N LEU A 78 10.06 11.12 9.43
CA LEU A 78 8.74 10.55 9.72
C LEU A 78 7.85 11.40 10.65
N SER A 79 8.17 12.69 10.82
CA SER A 79 7.44 13.62 11.70
C SER A 79 6.25 14.30 11.01
N GLU A 80 6.28 14.44 9.69
CA GLU A 80 5.31 15.21 8.91
C GLU A 80 4.79 14.46 7.68
N LEU A 81 3.58 14.82 7.25
CA LEU A 81 2.95 14.34 6.02
C LEU A 81 2.73 15.50 5.04
N ALA A 82 3.26 15.37 3.83
CA ALA A 82 2.97 16.32 2.75
C ALA A 82 1.55 16.14 2.18
N TRP A 83 0.99 14.93 2.30
CA TRP A 83 -0.41 14.60 1.97
C TRP A 83 -0.75 13.22 2.52
N PHE A 84 -2.05 12.96 2.69
CA PHE A 84 -2.58 11.68 3.11
C PHE A 84 -3.84 11.33 2.31
N HIS A 85 -3.93 10.11 1.78
CA HIS A 85 -5.05 9.63 0.99
C HIS A 85 -5.62 8.36 1.62
N LEU A 86 -6.88 8.43 2.04
CA LEU A 86 -7.66 7.29 2.50
C LEU A 86 -8.60 6.85 1.38
N THR A 87 -8.57 5.57 0.99
CA THR A 87 -9.32 5.08 -0.18
C THR A 87 -9.73 3.62 -0.03
N SER A 88 -10.64 3.16 -0.90
CA SER A 88 -10.92 1.75 -1.13
C SER A 88 -9.84 1.05 -1.99
N ALA A 89 -9.09 1.81 -2.80
CA ALA A 89 -8.17 1.30 -3.80
C ALA A 89 -6.97 0.52 -3.21
N ASN A 90 -6.93 -0.78 -3.48
CA ASN A 90 -5.73 -1.60 -3.27
C ASN A 90 -4.62 -1.24 -4.27
N LEU A 91 -3.39 -1.70 -4.02
CA LEU A 91 -2.28 -1.56 -4.96
C LEU A 91 -2.46 -2.49 -6.18
N SER A 92 -3.27 -2.06 -7.14
CA SER A 92 -3.54 -2.81 -8.36
C SER A 92 -3.74 -1.89 -9.56
N LYS A 93 -3.43 -2.40 -10.76
CA LYS A 93 -3.73 -1.69 -12.02
C LYS A 93 -5.23 -1.53 -12.27
N ALA A 94 -6.05 -2.45 -11.75
CA ALA A 94 -7.49 -2.37 -11.89
C ALA A 94 -8.07 -1.15 -11.16
N ALA A 95 -7.55 -0.87 -9.95
CA ALA A 95 -7.96 0.27 -9.12
C ALA A 95 -7.34 1.61 -9.58
N TRP A 96 -6.04 1.63 -9.86
CA TRP A 96 -5.30 2.88 -10.18
C TRP A 96 -5.21 3.21 -11.67
N GLY A 97 -5.58 2.26 -12.51
CA GLY A 97 -5.47 2.35 -13.94
C GLY A 97 -4.09 1.95 -14.48
N SER A 98 -4.05 1.75 -15.80
CA SER A 98 -2.81 1.54 -16.54
C SER A 98 -2.86 2.18 -17.92
N LEU A 99 -1.71 2.64 -18.41
CA LEU A 99 -1.61 3.23 -19.75
C LEU A 99 -1.73 2.14 -20.81
N THR A 100 -2.66 2.32 -21.74
CA THR A 100 -2.85 1.45 -22.90
C THR A 100 -1.84 1.81 -23.99
N LYS A 101 -1.67 0.90 -24.97
CA LYS A 101 -0.82 1.16 -26.15
C LYS A 101 -1.27 2.37 -26.97
N ALA A 102 -2.56 2.72 -26.89
CA ALA A 102 -3.14 3.89 -27.55
C ALA A 102 -3.01 5.19 -26.73
N GLY A 103 -2.32 5.16 -25.59
CA GLY A 103 -2.12 6.34 -24.73
C GLY A 103 -3.29 6.70 -23.82
N ALA A 104 -4.38 5.93 -23.83
CA ALA A 104 -5.50 6.09 -22.90
C ALA A 104 -5.23 5.40 -21.56
N ILE A 105 -5.81 5.90 -20.46
CA ILE A 105 -5.79 5.24 -19.15
C ILE A 105 -6.99 4.28 -19.06
N SER A 106 -6.73 3.01 -18.76
CA SER A 106 -7.78 2.01 -18.52
C SER A 106 -7.87 1.69 -17.04
N ILE A 107 -9.05 1.93 -16.45
CA ILE A 107 -9.42 1.61 -15.05
C ILE A 107 -10.51 0.52 -15.10
N LEU A 108 -10.40 -0.48 -14.23
CA LEU A 108 -11.26 -1.68 -14.26
C LEU A 108 -12.10 -1.84 -12.99
N SER A 109 -12.02 -0.90 -12.05
CA SER A 109 -12.72 -0.97 -10.76
C SER A 109 -13.25 0.40 -10.38
N TYR A 110 -14.42 0.43 -9.72
CA TYR A 110 -14.95 1.63 -9.10
C TYR A 110 -14.31 1.77 -7.71
N GLU A 111 -13.63 2.88 -7.50
CA GLU A 111 -12.91 3.18 -6.27
C GLU A 111 -13.22 4.60 -5.83
N ALA A 112 -13.21 4.85 -4.52
CA ALA A 112 -13.42 6.18 -3.95
C ALA A 112 -12.42 6.45 -2.82
N GLY A 113 -12.17 7.72 -2.54
CA GLY A 113 -11.26 8.12 -1.48
C GLY A 113 -11.35 9.60 -1.16
N VAL A 114 -10.69 9.99 -0.09
CA VAL A 114 -10.57 11.37 0.39
C VAL A 114 -9.09 11.74 0.54
N LEU A 115 -8.70 12.85 -0.06
CA LEU A 115 -7.34 13.38 -0.03
C LEU A 115 -7.25 14.54 0.96
N PHE A 116 -6.34 14.43 1.92
CA PHE A 116 -6.01 15.47 2.88
C PHE A 116 -4.73 16.18 2.43
N LEU A 117 -4.83 17.50 2.26
CA LEU A 117 -3.75 18.38 1.83
C LEU A 117 -3.47 19.43 2.91
N PRO A 118 -2.20 19.74 3.23
CA PRO A 118 -1.84 20.94 3.98
C PRO A 118 -2.34 22.21 3.27
N LYS A 119 -2.55 23.28 4.04
CA LYS A 119 -2.92 24.61 3.50
C LYS A 119 -1.73 25.30 2.85
#